data_AF-S1R3D3-F1
#
_entry.id   AF-S1R3D3-F1
#
_cell.length_a   1.000
_cell.length_b   1.000
_cell.length_c   1.000
_cell.angle_alpha   90.00
_cell.angle_beta   90.00
_cell.angle_gamma   90.00
#
_symmetry.space_group_name_H-M   'P 1'
#
loop_
_entity.id
_entity.type
_entity.pdbx_description
1 polymer ?
#
loop_
_entity_poly.entity_id
_entity_poly.type
_entity_poly.pdbx_seq_one_letter_code
_entity_poly.pdbx_strand_id
1 'polypeptide(L)'
;MDKDIVPELLRNIQNDFDKEKENSELVQQLLQILEEGQANYRNVNAYAVETGELLAKVLNKNITAEILPDGKMYFNIADRVLNTTLQHNHKLITDYSMEVLSQLNKNKKIGITVKKPPINQDRIDSLVNKLVSKDDFELVKFVLKEPIVNFSQSIVDDTIEINADFHIESGMSPKLKRKAEKNACKWCKDLDKIYEYRNLEDKSVFSRHDNCRCTVEFFPDGEKSKNKQNIHSKRIIKARSEDLKRISNEAKKKSNNRNKLLEMLAREEAERLGYNPVATNKVVNKMRDISKKWEIEVSEEQESSIKKYTYNGTDDDGKKLYFKINEYLEGRYTPKNSVEEEILIRNIANIESGLMKFKLDNDIIVYRNDKSPEYLEGESKKFISTSVVANATLGKKANVAIIVPKGSNGGYVEMVAHKDFKKQREYMINTKAKLELLKKTDDLYIYVLR
;
A
#
# COMPACT_ATOMS: atom_id res chain seq x y z
N MET A 1 -25.14 29.78 39.63
CA MET A 1 -24.20 28.65 39.55
C MET A 1 -24.22 28.20 38.12
N ASP A 2 -23.18 28.51 37.37
CA ASP A 2 -23.07 28.04 35.99
C ASP A 2 -22.91 26.52 36.00
N LYS A 3 -23.63 25.85 35.11
CA LYS A 3 -23.62 24.38 34.98
C LYS A 3 -22.21 23.93 34.58
N ASP A 4 -21.59 23.00 35.32
CA ASP A 4 -20.32 22.39 34.90
C ASP A 4 -20.52 21.63 33.59
N ILE A 5 -19.97 22.17 32.50
CA ILE A 5 -20.10 21.60 31.15
C ILE A 5 -19.18 20.40 30.91
N VAL A 6 -18.12 20.25 31.71
CA VAL A 6 -17.02 19.31 31.42
C VAL A 6 -17.48 17.84 31.40
N PRO A 7 -18.32 17.34 32.33
CA PRO A 7 -18.75 15.94 32.30
C PRO A 7 -19.54 15.57 31.04
N GLU A 8 -20.38 16.48 30.56
CA GLU A 8 -21.17 16.28 29.33
C GLU A 8 -20.27 16.39 28.10
N LEU A 9 -19.37 17.37 28.07
CA LEU A 9 -18.37 17.54 27.01
C LEU A 9 -17.45 16.32 26.86
N LEU A 10 -16.92 15.79 27.96
CA LEU A 10 -16.07 14.60 27.96
C LEU A 10 -16.81 13.37 27.44
N ARG A 11 -18.08 13.20 27.81
CA ARG A 11 -18.91 12.10 27.31
C ARG A 11 -19.11 12.18 25.79
N ASN A 12 -19.39 13.39 25.28
CA ASN A 12 -19.57 13.61 23.85
C ASN A 12 -18.27 13.37 23.08
N ILE A 13 -17.14 13.87 23.58
CA ILE A 13 -15.81 13.64 23.02
C ILE A 13 -15.50 12.13 22.98
N GLN A 14 -15.73 11.40 24.07
CA GLN A 14 -15.45 9.96 24.11
C GLN A 14 -16.30 9.20 23.09
N ASN A 15 -17.62 9.43 23.07
CA ASN A 15 -18.52 8.76 22.14
C ASN A 15 -18.17 9.03 20.67
N ASP A 16 -17.87 10.29 20.34
CA ASP A 16 -17.45 10.68 18.99
C ASP A 16 -16.11 10.05 18.62
N PHE A 17 -15.14 10.04 19.55
CA PHE A 17 -13.83 9.43 19.31
C PHE A 17 -13.93 7.92 19.09
N ASP A 18 -14.70 7.21 19.90
CA ASP A 18 -14.91 5.77 19.75
C ASP A 18 -15.55 5.47 18.39
N LYS A 19 -16.58 6.24 18.00
CA LYS A 19 -17.23 6.12 16.70
C LYS A 19 -16.27 6.39 15.53
N GLU A 20 -15.48 7.47 15.60
CA GLU A 20 -14.53 7.82 14.55
C GLU A 20 -13.40 6.77 14.43
N LYS A 21 -12.94 6.24 15.56
CA LYS A 21 -11.94 5.16 15.62
C LYS A 21 -12.50 3.85 15.05
N GLU A 22 -13.73 3.48 15.39
CA GLU A 22 -14.40 2.30 14.83
C GLU A 22 -14.55 2.38 13.31
N ASN A 23 -14.90 3.56 12.78
CA ASN A 23 -15.10 3.79 11.35
C ASN A 23 -13.80 4.05 10.57
N SER A 24 -12.64 4.21 11.22
CA SER A 24 -11.38 4.43 10.51
C SER A 24 -10.85 3.12 9.91
N GLU A 25 -10.95 3.01 8.58
CA GLU A 25 -10.37 1.88 7.83
C GLU A 25 -8.88 1.68 8.14
N LEU A 26 -8.13 2.77 8.34
CA LEU A 26 -6.71 2.71 8.66
C LEU A 26 -6.46 2.12 10.06
N VAL A 27 -7.23 2.54 11.07
CA VAL A 27 -7.16 1.93 12.41
C VAL A 27 -7.45 0.43 12.34
N GLN A 28 -8.52 0.03 11.66
CA GLN A 28 -8.89 -1.39 11.54
C GLN A 28 -7.80 -2.21 10.83
N GLN A 29 -7.24 -1.68 9.73
CA GLN A 29 -6.11 -2.32 9.03
C GLN A 29 -4.87 -2.48 9.93
N LEU A 30 -4.54 -1.47 10.72
CA LEU A 30 -3.39 -1.51 11.62
C LEU A 30 -3.58 -2.53 12.75
N LEU A 31 -4.79 -2.60 13.32
CA LEU A 31 -5.14 -3.63 14.31
C LEU A 31 -5.07 -5.04 13.71
N GLN A 32 -5.56 -5.25 12.49
CA GLN A 32 -5.43 -6.54 11.82
C GLN A 32 -3.96 -6.93 11.58
N ILE A 33 -3.12 -5.99 11.12
CA ILE A 33 -1.68 -6.23 10.93
C ILE A 33 -1.00 -6.62 12.25
N LEU A 34 -1.44 -6.04 13.37
CA LEU A 34 -0.98 -6.39 14.72
C LEU A 34 -1.41 -7.81 15.11
N GLU A 35 -2.68 -8.16 14.89
CA GLU A 35 -3.21 -9.51 15.18
C GLU A 35 -2.50 -10.59 14.36
N GLU A 36 -2.17 -10.31 13.10
CA GLU A 36 -1.42 -11.21 12.22
C GLU A 36 0.07 -11.36 12.59
N GLY A 37 0.57 -10.61 13.59
CA GLY A 37 1.96 -10.63 14.00
C GLY A 37 2.94 -9.99 13.00
N GLN A 38 2.44 -9.15 12.10
CA GLN A 38 3.20 -8.54 11.00
C GLN A 38 3.52 -7.04 11.22
N ALA A 39 3.04 -6.46 12.31
CA ALA A 39 3.24 -5.06 12.62
C ALA A 39 4.71 -4.70 12.90
N ASN A 40 5.06 -3.46 12.55
CA ASN A 40 6.37 -2.87 12.79
C ASN A 40 6.26 -1.40 13.20
N TYR A 41 7.39 -0.75 13.48
CA TYR A 41 7.42 0.64 13.95
C TYR A 41 6.80 1.68 13.00
N ARG A 42 6.69 1.39 11.70
CA ARG A 42 5.93 2.26 10.79
C ARG A 42 4.44 2.17 11.05
N ASN A 43 3.93 0.97 11.34
CA ASN A 43 2.55 0.77 11.73
C ASN A 43 2.26 1.48 13.06
N VAL A 44 3.19 1.44 14.01
CA VAL A 44 3.08 2.17 15.29
C VAL A 44 2.97 3.68 15.06
N ASN A 45 3.87 4.27 14.26
CA ASN A 45 3.78 5.70 13.96
C ASN A 45 2.50 6.05 13.18
N ALA A 46 2.07 5.21 12.23
CA ALA A 46 0.82 5.42 11.50
C ALA A 46 -0.40 5.39 12.45
N TYR A 47 -0.43 4.44 13.39
CA TYR A 47 -1.48 4.34 14.40
C TYR A 47 -1.51 5.59 15.29
N ALA A 48 -0.35 6.07 15.73
CA ALA A 48 -0.24 7.30 16.53
C ALA A 48 -0.68 8.56 15.77
N VAL A 49 -0.32 8.67 14.48
CA VAL A 49 -0.78 9.78 13.63
C VAL A 49 -2.30 9.73 13.46
N GLU A 50 -2.84 8.58 13.06
CA GLU A 50 -4.28 8.42 12.81
C GLU A 50 -5.11 8.67 14.06
N THR A 51 -4.78 8.03 15.19
CA THR A 51 -5.49 8.26 16.47
C THR A 51 -5.38 9.70 16.96
N GLY A 52 -4.22 10.34 16.76
CA GLY A 52 -4.04 11.77 17.04
C GLY A 52 -4.88 12.68 16.14
N GLU A 53 -5.00 12.38 14.85
CA GLU A 53 -5.80 13.13 13.89
C GLU A 53 -7.31 12.96 14.16
N LEU A 54 -7.76 11.75 14.51
CA LEU A 54 -9.13 11.50 14.95
C LEU A 54 -9.45 12.26 16.25
N LEU A 55 -8.56 12.21 17.25
CA LEU A 55 -8.77 12.96 18.49
C LEU A 55 -8.80 14.47 18.24
N ALA A 56 -7.88 14.99 17.42
CA ALA A 56 -7.85 16.40 17.04
C ALA A 56 -9.16 16.83 16.35
N LYS A 57 -9.67 16.00 15.43
CA LYS A 57 -10.95 16.22 14.75
C LYS A 57 -12.10 16.30 15.75
N VAL A 58 -12.18 15.35 16.68
CA VAL A 58 -13.25 15.26 17.68
C VAL A 58 -13.19 16.42 18.69
N LEU A 59 -11.99 16.78 19.16
CA LEU A 59 -11.79 17.94 20.03
C LEU A 59 -12.23 19.24 19.34
N ASN A 60 -11.85 19.45 18.07
CA ASN A 60 -12.26 20.65 17.32
C ASN A 60 -13.77 20.70 17.05
N LYS A 61 -14.42 19.54 16.88
CA LYS A 61 -15.86 19.43 16.67
C LYS A 61 -16.65 19.77 17.94
N ASN A 62 -16.19 19.24 19.08
CA ASN A 62 -16.93 19.32 20.34
C ASN A 62 -16.59 20.57 21.16
N ILE A 63 -15.39 21.11 21.02
CA ILE A 63 -14.95 22.30 21.75
C ILE A 63 -15.07 23.52 20.83
N THR A 64 -16.15 24.28 21.02
CA THR A 64 -16.47 25.48 20.27
C THR A 64 -16.66 26.68 21.20
N ALA A 65 -16.53 27.90 20.69
CA ALA A 65 -16.72 29.10 21.50
C ALA A 65 -18.13 29.14 22.12
N GLU A 66 -19.15 28.65 21.42
CA GLU A 66 -20.54 28.67 21.89
C GLU A 66 -20.80 27.80 23.12
N ILE A 67 -20.06 26.71 23.27
CA ILE A 67 -20.21 25.84 24.44
C ILE A 67 -19.36 26.28 25.63
N LEU A 68 -18.40 27.17 25.40
CA LEU A 68 -17.49 27.67 26.43
C LEU A 68 -18.12 28.87 27.16
N PRO A 69 -17.88 29.04 28.46
CA PRO A 69 -18.39 30.20 29.18
C PRO A 69 -17.78 31.47 28.59
N ASP A 70 -18.64 32.42 28.22
CA ASP A 70 -18.27 33.69 27.57
C ASP A 70 -17.36 33.55 26.33
N GLY A 71 -17.41 32.40 25.64
CA GLY A 71 -16.53 32.13 24.51
C GLY A 71 -15.07 31.85 24.89
N LYS A 72 -14.77 31.70 26.19
CA LYS A 72 -13.41 31.63 26.73
C LYS A 72 -13.07 30.23 27.26
N MET A 73 -11.86 29.78 26.96
CA MET A 73 -11.31 28.55 27.52
C MET A 73 -10.71 28.82 28.92
N TYR A 74 -11.34 28.28 29.97
CA TYR A 74 -10.84 28.36 31.34
C TYR A 74 -9.90 27.20 31.67
N PHE A 75 -8.95 27.45 32.58
CA PHE A 75 -7.95 26.45 33.00
C PHE A 75 -8.57 25.15 33.50
N ASN A 76 -9.56 25.20 34.38
CA ASN A 76 -10.23 24.00 34.89
C ASN A 76 -10.93 23.18 33.78
N ILE A 77 -11.42 23.82 32.72
CA ILE A 77 -12.03 23.15 31.57
C ILE A 77 -10.93 22.52 30.71
N ALA A 78 -9.92 23.31 30.31
CA ALA A 78 -8.81 22.86 29.49
C ALA A 78 -8.04 21.70 30.15
N ASP A 79 -7.71 21.84 31.43
CA ASP A 79 -6.98 20.86 32.22
C ASP A 79 -7.71 19.52 32.30
N ARG A 80 -8.98 19.52 32.70
CA ARG A 80 -9.78 18.28 32.81
C ARG A 80 -9.97 17.61 31.46
N VAL A 81 -10.26 18.40 30.41
CA VAL A 81 -10.50 17.86 29.06
C VAL A 81 -9.23 17.28 28.46
N LEU A 82 -8.12 18.02 28.47
CA LEU A 82 -6.86 17.54 27.88
C LEU A 82 -6.25 16.41 28.69
N ASN A 83 -6.24 16.47 30.02
CA ASN A 83 -5.71 15.35 30.82
C ASN A 83 -6.49 14.07 30.55
N THR A 84 -7.81 14.12 30.56
CA THR A 84 -8.63 12.92 30.30
C THR A 84 -8.40 12.35 28.91
N THR A 85 -8.44 13.20 27.88
CA THR A 85 -8.40 12.74 26.48
C THR A 85 -7.00 12.33 26.04
N LEU A 86 -5.96 13.07 26.44
CA LEU A 86 -4.57 12.74 26.10
C LEU A 86 -4.05 11.53 26.90
N GLN A 87 -4.50 11.32 28.14
CA GLN A 87 -4.19 10.08 28.88
C GLN A 87 -4.81 8.84 28.21
N HIS A 88 -6.06 8.95 27.75
CA HIS A 88 -6.69 7.88 26.99
C HIS A 88 -5.91 7.56 25.71
N ASN A 89 -5.54 8.59 24.94
CA ASN A 89 -4.79 8.42 23.71
C ASN A 89 -3.37 7.88 23.96
N HIS A 90 -2.70 8.34 25.02
CA HIS A 90 -1.43 7.77 25.50
C HIS A 90 -1.57 6.27 25.76
N LYS A 91 -2.62 5.84 26.46
CA LYS A 91 -2.87 4.42 26.72
C LYS A 91 -3.02 3.63 25.41
N LEU A 92 -3.83 4.10 24.47
CA LEU A 92 -4.03 3.41 23.19
C LEU A 92 -2.72 3.22 22.41
N ILE A 93 -1.93 4.30 22.29
CA ILE A 93 -0.69 4.28 21.51
C ILE A 93 0.38 3.45 22.21
N THR A 94 0.52 3.57 23.53
CA THR A 94 1.47 2.75 24.28
C THR A 94 1.12 1.26 24.22
N ASP A 95 -0.15 0.90 24.41
CA ASP A 95 -0.57 -0.51 24.36
C ASP A 95 -0.31 -1.12 22.98
N TYR A 96 -0.65 -0.41 21.89
CA TYR A 96 -0.33 -0.83 20.52
C TYR A 96 1.19 -0.96 20.30
N SER A 97 1.96 0.04 20.71
CA SER A 97 3.43 0.06 20.55
C SER A 97 4.10 -1.10 21.30
N MET A 98 3.63 -1.38 22.51
CA MET A 98 4.16 -2.44 23.36
C MET A 98 3.88 -3.82 22.79
N GLU A 99 2.68 -4.05 22.25
CA GLU A 99 2.34 -5.32 21.60
C GLU A 99 3.19 -5.55 20.36
N VAL A 100 3.37 -4.52 19.51
CA VAL A 100 4.30 -4.59 18.36
C VAL A 100 5.70 -4.97 18.81
N LEU A 101 6.24 -4.30 19.83
CA LEU A 101 7.59 -4.59 20.31
C LEU A 101 7.68 -5.99 20.94
N SER A 102 6.65 -6.44 21.66
CA SER A 102 6.58 -7.79 22.23
C SER A 102 6.67 -8.85 21.13
N GLN A 103 5.91 -8.68 20.05
CA GLN A 103 5.95 -9.56 18.88
C GLN A 103 7.31 -9.51 18.17
N LEU A 104 7.91 -8.33 18.01
CA LEU A 104 9.25 -8.19 17.45
C LEU A 104 10.31 -8.90 18.30
N ASN A 105 10.26 -8.74 19.62
CA ASN A 105 11.16 -9.44 20.55
C ASN A 105 10.99 -10.95 20.45
N LYS A 106 9.74 -11.45 20.47
CA LYS A 106 9.43 -12.87 20.33
C LYS A 106 9.92 -13.45 19.01
N ASN A 107 9.69 -12.75 17.89
CA ASN A 107 10.14 -13.15 16.55
C ASN A 107 11.68 -13.24 16.47
N LYS A 108 12.39 -12.42 17.25
CA LYS A 108 13.85 -12.44 17.38
C LYS A 108 14.36 -13.33 18.51
N LYS A 109 13.49 -14.07 19.21
CA LYS A 109 13.80 -14.91 20.37
C LYS A 109 14.50 -14.13 21.50
N ILE A 110 14.12 -12.86 21.67
CA ILE A 110 14.58 -11.98 22.76
C ILE A 110 13.64 -12.19 23.95
N GLY A 111 14.17 -12.69 25.06
CA GLY A 111 13.40 -13.01 26.27
C GLY A 111 13.17 -11.84 27.23
N ILE A 112 13.19 -10.60 26.73
CA ILE A 112 13.13 -9.38 27.55
C ILE A 112 11.74 -8.74 27.42
N THR A 113 11.15 -8.39 28.57
CA THR A 113 9.83 -7.76 28.66
C THR A 113 9.86 -6.29 28.24
N VAL A 114 8.87 -5.86 27.48
CA VAL A 114 8.72 -4.47 27.03
C VAL A 114 8.39 -3.53 28.20
N LYS A 115 8.99 -2.34 28.22
CA LYS A 115 8.71 -1.27 29.19
C LYS A 115 7.70 -0.27 28.64
N LYS A 116 6.72 0.09 29.47
CA LYS A 116 5.73 1.15 29.17
C LYS A 116 6.33 2.51 29.52
N PRO A 117 6.35 3.51 28.62
CA PRO A 117 6.80 4.84 28.98
C PRO A 117 5.78 5.52 29.92
N PRO A 118 6.26 6.37 30.85
CA PRO A 118 5.37 7.26 31.60
C PRO A 118 4.79 8.32 30.68
N ILE A 119 3.61 8.83 31.02
CA ILE A 119 3.03 9.96 30.28
C ILE A 119 3.83 11.23 30.55
N ASN A 120 4.08 12.01 29.50
CA ASN A 120 4.77 13.28 29.61
C ASN A 120 3.79 14.39 30.02
N GLN A 121 3.64 14.60 31.33
CA GLN A 121 2.70 15.57 31.89
C GLN A 121 3.06 17.01 31.50
N ASP A 122 4.35 17.37 31.44
CA ASP A 122 4.80 18.71 31.06
C ASP A 122 4.29 19.12 29.66
N ARG A 123 4.19 18.16 28.73
CA ARG A 123 3.60 18.41 27.40
C ARG A 123 2.11 18.71 27.48
N ILE A 124 1.37 17.98 28.32
CA ILE A 124 -0.07 18.23 28.53
C ILE A 124 -0.25 19.62 29.13
N ASP A 125 0.50 19.93 30.20
CA ASP A 125 0.44 21.22 30.89
C ASP A 125 0.80 22.37 29.95
N SER A 126 1.77 22.18 29.05
CA SER A 126 2.11 23.15 28.01
C SER A 126 0.94 23.41 27.04
N LEU A 127 0.20 22.37 26.64
CA LEU A 127 -0.98 22.51 25.79
C LEU A 127 -2.13 23.22 26.52
N VAL A 128 -2.36 22.86 27.79
CA VAL A 128 -3.34 23.53 28.68
C VAL A 128 -3.03 25.02 28.78
N ASN A 129 -1.77 25.36 29.10
CA ASN A 129 -1.32 26.75 29.24
C ASN A 129 -1.47 27.54 27.93
N LYS A 130 -1.22 26.92 26.77
CA LYS A 130 -1.45 27.57 25.47
C LYS A 130 -2.93 27.83 25.20
N LEU A 131 -3.80 26.87 25.55
CA LEU A 131 -5.25 26.99 25.36
C LEU A 131 -5.89 28.10 26.20
N VAL A 132 -5.31 28.45 27.34
CA VAL A 132 -5.85 29.49 28.24
C VAL A 132 -5.13 30.83 28.10
N SER A 133 -4.23 30.95 27.13
CA SER A 133 -3.36 32.12 26.98
C SER A 133 -4.04 33.37 26.42
N LYS A 134 -5.27 33.23 25.92
CA LYS A 134 -6.10 34.31 25.35
C LYS A 134 -7.54 34.15 25.80
N ASP A 135 -8.26 35.26 25.85
CA ASP A 135 -9.69 35.26 26.20
C ASP A 135 -10.55 34.70 25.06
N ASP A 136 -10.27 35.09 23.83
CA ASP A 136 -10.96 34.58 22.64
C ASP A 136 -10.44 33.18 22.28
N PHE A 137 -11.31 32.17 22.43
CA PHE A 137 -11.00 30.79 22.12
C PHE A 137 -10.60 30.57 20.66
N GLU A 138 -11.15 31.33 19.70
CA GLU A 138 -10.85 31.13 18.29
C GLU A 138 -9.38 31.45 17.96
N LEU A 139 -8.72 32.31 18.76
CA LEU A 139 -7.29 32.61 18.62
C LEU A 139 -6.38 31.47 19.10
N VAL A 140 -6.88 30.55 19.94
CA VAL A 140 -6.10 29.47 20.58
C VAL A 140 -6.57 28.07 20.19
N LYS A 141 -7.70 27.94 19.50
CA LYS A 141 -8.28 26.67 19.02
C LYS A 141 -7.32 25.83 18.17
N PHE A 142 -6.33 26.46 17.52
CA PHE A 142 -5.29 25.76 16.76
C PHE A 142 -4.50 24.73 17.61
N VAL A 143 -4.44 24.91 18.93
CA VAL A 143 -3.78 23.98 19.86
C VAL A 143 -4.43 22.59 19.83
N LEU A 144 -5.73 22.51 19.52
CA LEU A 144 -6.48 21.26 19.41
C LEU A 144 -6.26 20.52 18.08
N LYS A 145 -5.41 21.03 17.19
CA LYS A 145 -5.14 20.45 15.86
C LYS A 145 -3.82 19.67 15.87
N GLU A 146 -2.84 20.12 15.09
CA GLU A 146 -1.54 19.47 14.95
C GLU A 146 -0.83 19.18 16.28
N PRO A 147 -0.87 20.04 17.31
CA PRO A 147 -0.18 19.73 18.56
C PRO A 147 -0.67 18.43 19.23
N ILE A 148 -1.93 18.04 19.02
CA ILE A 148 -2.48 16.75 19.48
C ILE A 148 -1.86 15.59 18.70
N VAL A 149 -1.67 15.73 17.39
CA VAL A 149 -0.99 14.73 16.55
C VAL A 149 0.48 14.62 16.94
N ASN A 150 1.15 15.75 17.18
CA ASN A 150 2.54 15.78 17.62
C ASN A 150 2.73 15.10 18.99
N PHE A 151 1.84 15.37 19.94
CA PHE A 151 1.80 14.66 21.22
C PHE A 151 1.66 13.15 20.99
N SER A 152 0.73 12.73 20.14
CA SER A 152 0.50 11.33 19.80
C SER A 152 1.76 10.64 19.24
N GLN A 153 2.45 11.29 18.31
CA GLN A 153 3.71 10.76 17.75
C GLN A 153 4.83 10.70 18.78
N SER A 154 4.89 11.65 19.73
CA SER A 154 5.93 11.63 20.76
C SER A 154 5.84 10.45 21.71
N ILE A 155 4.65 9.90 21.92
CA ILE A 155 4.45 8.69 22.73
C ILE A 155 5.18 7.48 22.11
N VAL A 156 5.26 7.44 20.79
CA VAL A 156 6.03 6.41 20.06
C VAL A 156 7.52 6.58 20.32
N ASP A 157 8.01 7.81 20.28
CA ASP A 157 9.43 8.10 20.54
C ASP A 157 9.80 7.78 21.98
N ASP A 158 8.97 8.18 22.95
CA ASP A 158 9.15 7.88 24.37
C ASP A 158 9.14 6.36 24.62
N THR A 159 8.26 5.62 23.93
CA THR A 159 8.23 4.14 23.98
C THR A 159 9.53 3.54 23.43
N ILE A 160 10.04 4.07 22.33
CA ILE A 160 11.29 3.59 21.75
C ILE A 160 12.46 3.89 22.69
N GLU A 161 12.54 5.10 23.21
CA GLU A 161 13.63 5.57 24.08
C GLU A 161 13.76 4.69 25.33
N ILE A 162 12.66 4.50 26.08
CA ILE A 162 12.68 3.71 27.32
C ILE A 162 13.06 2.24 27.06
N ASN A 163 12.62 1.67 25.93
CA ASN A 163 12.95 0.31 25.58
C ASN A 163 14.38 0.19 25.06
N ALA A 164 14.88 1.18 24.33
CA ALA A 164 16.26 1.19 23.87
C ALA A 164 17.25 1.28 25.04
N ASP A 165 16.95 2.11 26.04
CA ASP A 165 17.70 2.18 27.30
C ASP A 165 17.68 0.81 28.00
N PHE A 166 16.50 0.20 28.15
CA PHE A 166 16.37 -1.11 28.80
C PHE A 166 17.11 -2.24 28.07
N HIS A 167 17.15 -2.20 26.73
CA HIS A 167 17.92 -3.18 25.94
C HIS A 167 19.44 -2.99 26.14
N ILE A 168 19.93 -1.74 26.24
CA ILE A 168 21.34 -1.48 26.57
C ILE A 168 21.69 -2.02 27.96
N GLU A 169 20.85 -1.75 28.95
CA GLU A 169 21.01 -2.24 30.32
C GLU A 169 21.05 -3.77 30.38
N SER A 170 20.30 -4.42 29.49
CA SER A 170 20.27 -5.87 29.33
C SER A 170 21.45 -6.43 28.50
N GLY A 171 22.47 -5.62 28.23
CA GLY A 171 23.69 -6.04 27.51
C GLY A 171 23.55 -6.07 25.98
N MET A 172 22.43 -5.60 25.43
CA MET A 172 22.20 -5.60 23.98
C MET A 172 22.80 -4.37 23.30
N SER A 173 22.78 -4.36 21.98
CA SER A 173 23.26 -3.24 21.16
C SER A 173 22.18 -2.82 20.17
N PRO A 174 21.10 -2.18 20.65
CA PRO A 174 19.99 -1.80 19.79
C PRO A 174 20.38 -0.68 18.83
N LYS A 175 19.62 -0.57 17.73
CA LYS A 175 19.78 0.51 16.74
C LYS A 175 18.49 1.26 16.54
N LEU A 176 18.63 2.53 16.22
CA LEU A 176 17.54 3.37 15.75
C LEU A 176 17.72 3.68 14.28
N LYS A 177 16.61 3.80 13.57
CA LYS A 177 16.60 4.37 12.22
C LYS A 177 15.58 5.48 12.19
N ARG A 178 16.06 6.71 12.02
CA ARG A 178 15.19 7.83 11.72
C ARG A 178 15.04 7.94 10.21
N LYS A 179 13.81 8.17 9.75
CA LYS A 179 13.49 8.33 8.34
C LYS A 179 12.70 9.62 8.15
N ALA A 180 13.23 10.51 7.33
CA ALA A 180 12.61 11.76 7.01
C ALA A 180 11.53 11.58 5.94
N GLU A 181 10.46 12.38 6.05
CA GLU A 181 9.47 12.49 4.98
C GLU A 181 10.06 13.17 3.74
N LYS A 182 9.46 12.91 2.58
CA LYS A 182 9.93 13.44 1.29
C LYS A 182 10.11 14.96 1.31
N ASN A 183 9.17 15.65 1.95
CA ASN A 183 9.12 17.11 2.04
C ASN A 183 9.63 17.64 3.40
N ALA A 184 10.34 16.82 4.17
CA ALA A 184 10.86 17.23 5.47
C ALA A 184 11.88 18.39 5.35
N CYS A 185 11.96 19.17 6.41
CA CYS A 185 12.94 20.25 6.54
C CYS A 185 14.38 19.71 6.53
N LYS A 186 15.35 20.60 6.33
CA LYS A 186 16.77 20.25 6.26
C LYS A 186 17.24 19.50 7.52
N TRP A 187 16.90 20.00 8.70
CA TRP A 187 17.27 19.37 9.96
C TRP A 187 16.72 17.93 10.11
N CYS A 188 15.46 17.69 9.74
CA CYS A 188 14.90 16.34 9.76
C CYS A 188 15.61 15.40 8.78
N LYS A 189 16.00 15.90 7.60
CA LYS A 189 16.77 15.15 6.60
C LYS A 189 18.19 14.85 7.09
N ASP A 190 18.80 15.76 7.83
CA ASP A 190 20.14 15.58 8.42
C ASP A 190 20.12 14.50 9.52
N LEU A 191 18.97 14.27 10.14
CA LEU A 191 18.73 13.16 11.07
C LEU A 191 18.33 11.84 10.40
N ASP A 192 18.09 11.80 9.08
CA ASP A 192 17.67 10.58 8.36
C ASP A 192 18.85 9.61 8.19
N LYS A 193 19.09 8.82 9.23
CA LYS A 193 20.15 7.81 9.26
C LYS A 193 19.87 6.76 10.33
N ILE A 194 20.82 5.84 10.42
CA ILE A 194 20.85 4.80 11.45
C ILE A 194 21.80 5.24 12.53
N TYR A 195 21.40 5.01 13.77
CA TYR A 195 22.15 5.32 14.97
C TYR A 195 22.40 4.02 15.73
N GLU A 196 23.66 3.80 16.11
CA GLU A 196 24.00 2.84 17.15
C GLU A 196 23.57 3.48 18.47
N TYR A 197 22.52 2.97 19.11
CA TYR A 197 21.91 3.65 20.25
C TYR A 197 22.91 3.84 21.40
N ARG A 198 23.81 2.84 21.59
CA ARG A 198 24.89 2.86 22.59
C ARG A 198 25.88 4.02 22.42
N ASN A 199 25.97 4.60 21.22
CA ASN A 199 26.93 5.66 20.88
C ASN A 199 26.25 7.01 20.65
N LEU A 200 24.98 7.16 21.05
CA LEU A 200 24.29 8.44 20.96
C LEU A 200 24.80 9.38 22.05
N GLU A 201 25.50 10.43 21.62
CA GLU A 201 25.93 11.52 22.50
C GLU A 201 24.78 12.48 22.84
N ASP A 202 23.78 12.58 21.95
CA ASP A 202 22.57 13.38 22.16
C ASP A 202 21.30 12.62 21.71
N LYS A 203 20.16 13.00 22.29
CA LYS A 203 18.85 12.40 22.02
C LYS A 203 18.04 13.13 20.93
N SER A 204 18.68 13.97 20.10
CA SER A 204 17.99 14.72 19.03
C SER A 204 17.29 13.85 17.99
N VAL A 205 17.68 12.57 17.91
CA VAL A 205 17.02 11.53 17.11
C VAL A 205 15.55 11.33 17.46
N PHE A 206 15.10 11.74 18.64
CA PHE A 206 13.68 11.70 19.04
C PHE A 206 12.98 13.06 18.89
N SER A 207 13.74 14.15 18.78
CA SER A 207 13.17 15.50 18.72
C SER A 207 12.34 15.73 17.45
N ARG A 208 11.21 16.41 17.55
CA ARG A 208 10.29 16.69 16.43
C ARG A 208 9.98 18.18 16.32
N HIS A 209 9.81 18.64 15.08
CA HIS A 209 9.16 19.92 14.82
C HIS A 209 7.65 19.79 14.87
N ASP A 210 6.98 20.92 15.00
CA ASP A 210 5.56 21.04 14.71
C ASP A 210 5.27 20.58 13.27
N ASN A 211 4.22 19.77 13.06
CA ASN A 211 3.88 19.15 11.78
C ASN A 211 4.87 18.07 11.26
N CYS A 212 5.73 17.51 12.11
CA CYS A 212 6.71 16.50 11.68
C CYS A 212 6.12 15.09 11.57
N ARG A 213 5.96 14.59 10.34
CA ARG A 213 5.56 13.20 10.05
C ARG A 213 6.72 12.20 9.90
N CYS A 214 7.95 12.58 10.26
CA CYS A 214 9.11 11.67 10.20
C CYS A 214 8.92 10.46 11.13
N THR A 215 9.66 9.39 10.91
CA THR A 215 9.52 8.16 11.71
C THR A 215 10.82 7.78 12.39
N VAL A 216 10.72 7.17 13.57
CA VAL A 216 11.83 6.52 14.27
C VAL A 216 11.46 5.03 14.38
N GLU A 217 12.33 4.17 13.85
CA GLU A 217 12.20 2.72 13.89
C GLU A 217 13.24 2.15 14.87
N PHE A 218 12.84 1.20 15.73
CA PHE A 218 13.72 0.55 16.71
C PHE A 218 14.02 -0.91 16.35
N PHE A 219 15.28 -1.30 16.52
CA PHE A 219 15.79 -2.64 16.19
C PHE A 219 16.47 -3.26 17.41
N PRO A 220 15.81 -4.21 18.12
CA PRO A 220 16.24 -4.67 19.44
C PRO A 220 17.43 -5.66 19.40
N ASP A 221 17.57 -6.48 18.35
CA ASP A 221 18.64 -7.47 18.17
C ASP A 221 19.94 -6.88 17.59
N GLY A 222 19.96 -5.56 17.32
CA GLY A 222 21.08 -4.93 16.65
C GLY A 222 21.33 -5.47 15.23
N GLU A 223 20.33 -6.10 14.58
CA GLU A 223 20.46 -6.51 13.18
C GLU A 223 20.99 -5.35 12.35
N LYS A 224 21.84 -5.68 11.35
CA LYS A 224 22.46 -4.67 10.48
C LYS A 224 21.37 -3.91 9.72
N SER A 225 20.93 -2.79 10.28
CA SER A 225 20.32 -1.74 9.51
C SER A 225 21.35 -1.30 8.46
N LYS A 226 20.92 -1.28 7.20
CA LYS A 226 21.81 -1.42 6.03
C LYS A 226 22.62 -0.17 5.67
N ASN A 227 22.60 0.88 6.50
CA ASN A 227 23.53 2.00 6.34
C ASN A 227 24.53 1.97 7.48
N LYS A 228 25.79 1.67 7.13
CA LYS A 228 26.93 2.07 7.94
C LYS A 228 27.49 3.36 7.37
N GLN A 229 27.76 4.34 8.21
CA GLN A 229 28.73 5.38 7.89
C GLN A 229 29.83 5.34 8.96
N ASN A 230 31.08 5.31 8.50
CA ASN A 230 32.24 5.58 9.33
C ASN A 230 32.44 7.11 9.41
N ILE A 231 32.59 7.60 10.63
CA ILE A 231 32.58 9.01 11.03
C ILE A 231 33.75 9.82 10.42
N HIS A 232 34.82 9.17 9.95
CA HIS A 232 36.06 9.88 9.57
C HIS A 232 36.27 10.22 8.08
N SER A 233 35.62 9.57 7.10
CA SER A 233 36.06 9.70 5.70
C SER A 233 35.24 10.63 4.79
N LYS A 234 34.11 11.20 5.25
CA LYS A 234 33.22 12.13 4.51
C LYS A 234 33.03 11.85 3.00
N ARG A 235 33.10 10.58 2.57
CA ARG A 235 32.93 10.19 1.16
C ARG A 235 31.53 9.62 0.95
N ILE A 236 30.74 10.31 0.13
CA ILE A 236 29.43 9.83 -0.33
C ILE A 236 29.67 8.77 -1.40
N ILE A 237 29.51 7.49 -1.06
CA ILE A 237 29.33 6.45 -2.07
C ILE A 237 27.85 6.42 -2.40
N LYS A 238 27.47 6.98 -3.56
CA LYS A 238 26.14 6.80 -4.14
C LYS A 238 25.92 5.31 -4.42
N ALA A 239 25.19 4.61 -3.56
CA ALA A 239 24.70 3.25 -3.83
C ALA A 239 23.17 3.23 -3.88
N ARG A 240 22.61 3.96 -4.84
CA ARG A 240 21.25 3.75 -5.32
C ARG A 240 21.22 2.46 -6.16
N SER A 241 21.07 1.27 -5.58
CA SER A 241 20.38 0.15 -6.27
C SER A 241 20.07 -1.09 -5.42
N GLU A 242 20.79 -1.41 -4.34
CA GLU A 242 20.77 -2.80 -3.80
C GLU A 242 19.65 -3.13 -2.80
N ASP A 243 19.10 -2.16 -2.07
CA ASP A 243 18.02 -2.42 -1.12
C ASP A 243 16.61 -2.28 -1.70
N LEU A 244 16.44 -1.40 -2.69
CA LEU A 244 15.31 -1.51 -3.61
C LEU A 244 15.43 -2.80 -4.40
N LYS A 245 16.63 -3.26 -4.78
CA LYS A 245 16.80 -4.61 -5.32
C LYS A 245 16.52 -5.68 -4.28
N ARG A 246 16.84 -5.57 -2.99
CA ARG A 246 16.55 -6.62 -1.98
C ARG A 246 15.09 -6.67 -1.57
N ILE A 247 14.41 -5.55 -1.34
CA ILE A 247 12.95 -5.52 -1.12
C ILE A 247 12.22 -5.88 -2.42
N SER A 248 12.69 -5.40 -3.59
CA SER A 248 12.19 -5.90 -4.87
C SER A 248 12.54 -7.37 -5.07
N ASN A 249 13.66 -7.89 -4.58
CA ASN A 249 14.08 -9.28 -4.76
C ASN A 249 13.38 -10.17 -3.75
N GLU A 250 13.01 -9.71 -2.57
CA GLU A 250 12.21 -10.41 -1.55
C GLU A 250 10.73 -10.37 -1.92
N ALA A 251 10.21 -9.22 -2.38
CA ALA A 251 8.88 -9.13 -3.00
C ALA A 251 8.82 -9.90 -4.33
N LYS A 252 9.87 -9.88 -5.16
CA LYS A 252 10.02 -10.76 -6.33
C LYS A 252 10.26 -12.18 -5.91
N LYS A 253 10.85 -12.51 -4.75
CA LYS A 253 11.07 -13.91 -4.31
C LYS A 253 9.78 -14.48 -3.73
N LYS A 254 9.01 -13.69 -2.96
CA LYS A 254 7.65 -14.01 -2.52
C LYS A 254 6.69 -14.07 -3.70
N SER A 255 6.75 -13.10 -4.62
CA SER A 255 5.98 -13.11 -5.87
C SER A 255 6.44 -14.20 -6.83
N ASN A 256 7.74 -14.49 -6.95
CA ASN A 256 8.24 -15.62 -7.75
C ASN A 256 7.83 -16.93 -7.10
N ASN A 257 7.84 -17.06 -5.78
CA ASN A 257 7.40 -18.27 -5.09
C ASN A 257 5.88 -18.47 -5.29
N ARG A 258 5.10 -17.39 -5.22
CA ARG A 258 3.66 -17.40 -5.51
C ARG A 258 3.36 -17.67 -6.98
N ASN A 259 4.02 -16.99 -7.90
CA ASN A 259 3.89 -17.21 -9.34
C ASN A 259 4.36 -18.63 -9.69
N LYS A 260 5.42 -19.15 -9.08
CA LYS A 260 5.82 -20.57 -9.22
C LYS A 260 4.76 -21.53 -8.70
N LEU A 261 4.13 -21.22 -7.57
CA LEU A 261 3.00 -21.99 -7.04
C LEU A 261 1.84 -21.97 -8.04
N LEU A 262 1.46 -20.80 -8.55
CA LEU A 262 0.41 -20.67 -9.56
C LEU A 262 0.76 -21.40 -10.87
N GLU A 263 1.99 -21.25 -11.37
CA GLU A 263 2.51 -21.97 -12.54
C GLU A 263 2.45 -23.49 -12.34
N MET A 264 2.86 -23.97 -11.17
CA MET A 264 2.83 -25.39 -10.81
C MET A 264 1.39 -25.92 -10.74
N LEU A 265 0.50 -25.23 -10.02
CA LEU A 265 -0.90 -25.64 -9.88
C LEU A 265 -1.63 -25.60 -11.23
N ALA A 266 -1.41 -24.58 -12.05
CA ALA A 266 -2.01 -24.48 -13.37
C ALA A 266 -1.50 -25.58 -14.32
N ARG A 267 -0.21 -25.94 -14.20
CA ARG A 267 0.37 -27.04 -14.99
C ARG A 267 -0.17 -28.40 -14.55
N GLU A 268 -0.33 -28.62 -13.26
CA GLU A 268 -0.98 -29.81 -12.69
C GLU A 268 -2.42 -29.96 -13.21
N GLU A 269 -3.22 -28.89 -13.17
CA GLU A 269 -4.59 -28.91 -13.70
C GLU A 269 -4.62 -29.10 -15.23
N ALA A 270 -3.69 -28.51 -15.98
CA ALA A 270 -3.58 -28.71 -17.42
C ALA A 270 -3.28 -30.17 -17.77
N GLU A 271 -2.30 -30.78 -17.10
CA GLU A 271 -1.94 -32.18 -17.28
C GLU A 271 -3.10 -33.10 -16.90
N ARG A 272 -3.84 -32.80 -15.81
CA ARG A 272 -5.04 -33.54 -15.41
C ARG A 272 -6.13 -33.52 -16.48
N LEU A 273 -6.25 -32.43 -17.24
CA LEU A 273 -7.20 -32.28 -18.35
C LEU A 273 -6.65 -32.82 -19.69
N GLY A 274 -5.43 -33.35 -19.72
CA GLY A 274 -4.80 -33.88 -20.93
C GLY A 274 -4.16 -32.83 -21.85
N TYR A 275 -4.03 -31.58 -21.40
CA TYR A 275 -3.30 -30.55 -22.11
C TYR A 275 -1.79 -30.68 -21.84
N ASN A 276 -0.96 -30.22 -22.80
CA ASN A 276 0.49 -30.20 -22.66
C ASN A 276 1.06 -28.80 -22.93
N PRO A 277 0.94 -27.87 -21.95
CA PRO A 277 1.38 -26.51 -22.16
C PRO A 277 2.87 -26.38 -22.41
N VAL A 278 3.25 -25.49 -23.33
CA VAL A 278 4.65 -25.12 -23.54
C VAL A 278 5.27 -24.65 -22.22
N ALA A 279 6.44 -25.20 -21.88
CA ALA A 279 7.15 -24.84 -20.66
C ALA A 279 7.43 -23.32 -20.58
N THR A 280 7.32 -22.74 -19.37
CA THR A 280 7.47 -21.30 -19.11
C THR A 280 8.77 -20.71 -19.68
N ASN A 281 9.86 -21.48 -19.71
CA ASN A 281 11.15 -21.04 -20.25
C ASN A 281 11.23 -21.04 -21.79
N LYS A 282 10.31 -21.70 -22.48
CA LYS A 282 10.27 -21.82 -23.95
C LYS A 282 9.12 -21.02 -24.59
N VAL A 283 8.08 -20.71 -23.83
CA VAL A 283 6.83 -20.11 -24.35
C VAL A 283 7.07 -18.80 -25.10
N VAL A 284 7.91 -17.90 -24.60
CA VAL A 284 8.13 -16.59 -25.25
C VAL A 284 8.76 -16.73 -26.64
N ASN A 285 9.79 -17.57 -26.80
CA ASN A 285 10.43 -17.77 -28.09
C ASN A 285 9.46 -18.45 -29.06
N LYS A 286 8.72 -19.46 -28.57
CA LYS A 286 7.69 -20.13 -29.36
C LYS A 286 6.61 -19.15 -29.84
N MET A 287 6.11 -18.28 -28.95
CA MET A 287 5.13 -17.26 -29.32
C MET A 287 5.68 -16.25 -30.32
N ARG A 288 6.93 -15.82 -30.18
CA ARG A 288 7.58 -14.92 -31.15
C ARG A 288 7.72 -15.56 -32.52
N ASP A 289 8.01 -16.85 -32.59
CA ASP A 289 8.11 -17.56 -33.87
C ASP A 289 6.76 -17.68 -34.58
N ILE A 290 5.67 -17.82 -33.81
CA ILE A 290 4.29 -17.74 -34.35
C ILE A 290 3.99 -16.29 -34.78
N SER A 291 4.32 -15.29 -33.94
CA SER A 291 4.05 -13.87 -34.22
C SER A 291 4.73 -13.38 -35.49
N LYS A 292 5.93 -13.86 -35.84
CA LYS A 292 6.61 -13.49 -37.10
C LYS A 292 5.79 -13.85 -38.34
N LYS A 293 5.08 -14.97 -38.31
CA LYS A 293 4.18 -15.38 -39.41
C LYS A 293 2.90 -14.55 -39.39
N TRP A 294 2.33 -14.39 -38.20
CA TRP A 294 1.12 -13.61 -37.99
C TRP A 294 1.27 -12.14 -38.42
N GLU A 295 2.41 -11.52 -38.15
CA GLU A 295 2.71 -10.12 -38.52
C GLU A 295 2.62 -9.88 -40.04
N ILE A 296 2.89 -10.91 -40.86
CA ILE A 296 2.74 -10.84 -42.33
C ILE A 296 1.27 -10.94 -42.75
N GLU A 297 0.42 -11.59 -41.95
CA GLU A 297 -1.00 -11.81 -42.26
C GLU A 297 -1.90 -10.66 -41.78
N VAL A 298 -1.46 -9.88 -40.79
CA VAL A 298 -2.20 -8.76 -40.19
C VAL A 298 -2.07 -7.52 -41.09
N SER A 299 -3.18 -6.83 -41.37
CA SER A 299 -3.14 -5.58 -42.14
C SER A 299 -2.67 -4.40 -41.30
N GLU A 300 -2.21 -3.32 -41.95
CA GLU A 300 -1.79 -2.09 -41.26
C GLU A 300 -2.88 -1.52 -40.34
N GLU A 301 -4.15 -1.60 -40.74
CA GLU A 301 -5.29 -1.14 -39.93
C GLU A 301 -5.49 -2.00 -38.69
N GLN A 302 -5.38 -3.32 -38.83
CA GLN A 302 -5.46 -4.27 -37.72
C GLN A 302 -4.30 -4.07 -36.74
N GLU A 303 -3.08 -3.95 -37.26
CA GLU A 303 -1.90 -3.64 -36.46
C GLU A 303 -2.08 -2.33 -35.70
N SER A 304 -2.53 -1.26 -36.38
CA SER A 304 -2.77 0.05 -35.79
C SER A 304 -3.81 0.00 -34.67
N SER A 305 -4.91 -0.73 -34.86
CA SER A 305 -5.94 -0.90 -33.83
C SER A 305 -5.43 -1.69 -32.61
N ILE A 306 -4.69 -2.78 -32.82
CA ILE A 306 -4.07 -3.56 -31.72
C ILE A 306 -3.03 -2.71 -30.99
N LYS A 307 -2.21 -1.97 -31.72
CA LYS A 307 -1.21 -1.06 -31.16
C LYS A 307 -1.85 0.05 -30.34
N LYS A 308 -2.95 0.65 -30.81
CA LYS A 308 -3.70 1.67 -30.05
C LYS A 308 -4.38 1.09 -28.81
N TYR A 309 -4.92 -0.12 -28.89
CA TYR A 309 -5.52 -0.81 -27.75
C TYR A 309 -4.47 -1.10 -26.65
N THR A 310 -3.31 -1.62 -27.04
CA THR A 310 -2.19 -1.91 -26.12
C THR A 310 -1.47 -0.65 -25.66
N TYR A 311 -1.63 0.47 -26.37
CA TYR A 311 -1.11 1.77 -25.98
C TYR A 311 -1.93 2.34 -24.81
N ASN A 312 -1.30 2.49 -23.65
CA ASN A 312 -1.90 3.08 -22.44
C ASN A 312 -2.11 4.60 -22.52
N GLY A 313 -2.34 5.15 -23.71
CA GLY A 313 -2.65 6.57 -23.92
C GLY A 313 -4.00 6.96 -23.33
N THR A 314 -4.12 8.21 -22.95
CA THR A 314 -5.33 8.80 -22.38
C THR A 314 -5.87 9.83 -23.38
N ASP A 315 -7.15 9.72 -23.73
CA ASP A 315 -7.84 10.68 -24.57
C ASP A 315 -8.18 11.96 -23.77
N ASP A 316 -8.67 13.00 -24.44
CA ASP A 316 -8.98 14.31 -23.82
C ASP A 316 -10.01 14.24 -22.68
N ASP A 317 -10.78 13.15 -22.57
CA ASP A 317 -11.71 12.90 -21.47
C ASP A 317 -11.09 12.17 -20.27
N GLY A 318 -9.79 11.94 -20.28
CA GLY A 318 -9.11 11.23 -19.21
C GLY A 318 -9.26 9.70 -19.25
N LYS A 319 -9.95 9.13 -20.26
CA LYS A 319 -10.13 7.67 -20.41
C LYS A 319 -9.17 7.08 -21.44
N LYS A 320 -8.80 5.82 -21.25
CA LYS A 320 -7.92 5.08 -22.18
C LYS A 320 -8.74 4.32 -23.22
N LEU A 321 -8.20 4.13 -24.42
CA LEU A 321 -8.94 3.45 -25.50
C LEU A 321 -9.36 2.02 -25.13
N TYR A 322 -8.46 1.21 -24.54
CA TYR A 322 -8.84 -0.15 -24.13
C TYR A 322 -9.97 -0.16 -23.10
N PHE A 323 -10.02 0.86 -22.23
CA PHE A 323 -11.08 1.00 -21.23
C PHE A 323 -12.40 1.29 -21.94
N LYS A 324 -12.42 2.27 -22.84
CA LYS A 324 -13.61 2.59 -23.65
C LYS A 324 -14.12 1.40 -24.44
N ILE A 325 -13.23 0.68 -25.12
CA ILE A 325 -13.58 -0.51 -25.91
C ILE A 325 -14.20 -1.61 -25.04
N ASN A 326 -13.55 -1.97 -23.93
CA ASN A 326 -14.05 -3.06 -23.08
C ASN A 326 -15.36 -2.69 -22.36
N GLU A 327 -15.47 -1.46 -21.86
CA GLU A 327 -16.69 -0.97 -21.23
C GLU A 327 -17.83 -0.85 -22.25
N TYR A 328 -17.54 -0.48 -23.50
CA TYR A 328 -18.54 -0.45 -24.58
C TYR A 328 -19.05 -1.85 -24.92
N LEU A 329 -18.14 -2.83 -25.06
CA LEU A 329 -18.50 -4.24 -25.27
C LEU A 329 -19.34 -4.83 -24.12
N GLU A 330 -19.14 -4.33 -22.89
CA GLU A 330 -19.92 -4.72 -21.73
C GLU A 330 -21.22 -3.92 -21.55
N GLY A 331 -21.50 -2.94 -22.43
CA GLY A 331 -22.67 -2.06 -22.35
C GLY A 331 -22.61 -1.03 -21.22
N ARG A 332 -21.41 -0.74 -20.71
CA ARG A 332 -21.13 0.18 -19.59
C ARG A 332 -20.56 1.53 -20.03
N TYR A 333 -20.25 1.69 -21.31
CA TYR A 333 -19.77 2.95 -21.89
C TYR A 333 -20.69 3.43 -23.01
N THR A 334 -21.13 4.68 -22.91
CA THR A 334 -21.85 5.40 -23.97
C THR A 334 -20.88 6.31 -24.71
N PRO A 335 -20.70 6.14 -26.03
CA PRO A 335 -19.89 7.06 -26.85
C PRO A 335 -20.46 8.49 -26.80
N LYS A 336 -19.58 9.49 -26.88
CA LYS A 336 -19.97 10.91 -26.84
C LYS A 336 -20.78 11.35 -28.06
N ASN A 337 -20.51 10.73 -29.20
CA ASN A 337 -21.14 10.99 -30.48
C ASN A 337 -20.95 9.80 -31.43
N SER A 338 -21.63 9.83 -32.57
CA SER A 338 -21.56 8.78 -33.59
C SER A 338 -20.14 8.54 -34.12
N VAL A 339 -19.32 9.59 -34.19
CA VAL A 339 -17.93 9.48 -34.66
C VAL A 339 -17.08 8.65 -33.70
N GLU A 340 -17.20 8.86 -32.39
CA GLU A 340 -16.50 8.04 -31.39
C GLU A 340 -17.00 6.59 -31.44
N GLU A 341 -18.31 6.38 -31.59
CA GLU A 341 -18.91 5.05 -31.73
C GLU A 341 -18.36 4.29 -32.94
N GLU A 342 -18.32 4.92 -34.12
CA GLU A 342 -17.73 4.35 -35.34
C GLU A 342 -16.25 4.00 -35.14
N ILE A 343 -15.49 4.85 -34.45
CA ILE A 343 -14.09 4.58 -34.13
C ILE A 343 -13.97 3.35 -33.22
N LEU A 344 -14.80 3.23 -32.18
CA LEU A 344 -14.78 2.07 -31.28
C LEU A 344 -15.14 0.79 -32.04
N ILE A 345 -16.22 0.78 -32.81
CA ILE A 345 -16.67 -0.37 -33.60
C ILE A 345 -15.58 -0.81 -34.59
N ARG A 346 -14.98 0.13 -35.32
CA ARG A 346 -13.90 -0.17 -36.27
C ARG A 346 -12.70 -0.78 -35.56
N ASN A 347 -12.27 -0.23 -34.42
CA ASN A 347 -11.15 -0.80 -33.67
C ASN A 347 -11.48 -2.20 -33.13
N ILE A 348 -12.70 -2.41 -32.62
CA ILE A 348 -13.16 -3.74 -32.16
C ILE A 348 -13.04 -4.75 -33.30
N ALA A 349 -13.65 -4.47 -34.45
CA ALA A 349 -13.62 -5.38 -35.61
C ALA A 349 -12.19 -5.69 -36.09
N ASN A 350 -11.34 -4.68 -36.13
CA ASN A 350 -9.94 -4.81 -36.52
C ASN A 350 -9.12 -5.65 -35.51
N ILE A 351 -9.35 -5.48 -34.21
CA ILE A 351 -8.68 -6.27 -33.17
C ILE A 351 -9.19 -7.71 -33.22
N GLU A 352 -10.50 -7.94 -33.25
CA GLU A 352 -11.09 -9.28 -33.29
C GLU A 352 -10.56 -10.08 -34.49
N SER A 353 -10.66 -9.50 -35.70
CA SER A 353 -10.21 -10.14 -36.93
C SER A 353 -8.68 -10.27 -37.02
N GLY A 354 -7.93 -9.32 -36.45
CA GLY A 354 -6.47 -9.41 -36.34
C GLY A 354 -6.03 -10.56 -35.43
N LEU A 355 -6.65 -10.71 -34.25
CA LEU A 355 -6.36 -11.80 -33.32
C LEU A 355 -6.75 -13.18 -33.87
N MET A 356 -7.86 -13.29 -34.62
CA MET A 356 -8.29 -14.56 -35.25
C MET A 356 -7.27 -15.14 -36.26
N LYS A 357 -6.40 -14.29 -36.82
CA LYS A 357 -5.31 -14.71 -37.71
C LYS A 357 -4.17 -15.39 -36.95
N PHE A 358 -4.01 -15.12 -35.65
CA PHE A 358 -2.94 -15.73 -34.87
C PHE A 358 -3.22 -17.22 -34.64
N LYS A 359 -2.38 -18.10 -35.21
CA LYS A 359 -2.55 -19.54 -35.12
C LYS A 359 -1.72 -20.13 -33.98
N LEU A 360 -2.34 -20.27 -32.81
CA LEU A 360 -1.74 -20.94 -31.67
C LEU A 360 -1.64 -22.45 -31.92
N ASP A 361 -0.41 -22.97 -32.07
CA ASP A 361 -0.14 -24.37 -32.43
C ASP A 361 0.22 -25.27 -31.23
N ASN A 362 0.27 -24.71 -30.02
CA ASN A 362 0.56 -25.42 -28.79
C ASN A 362 -0.35 -24.94 -27.66
N ASP A 363 -0.65 -25.83 -26.72
CA ASP A 363 -1.28 -25.43 -25.46
C ASP A 363 -0.33 -24.47 -24.72
N ILE A 364 -0.86 -23.46 -24.07
CA ILE A 364 -0.09 -22.53 -23.23
C ILE A 364 -0.84 -22.25 -21.93
N ILE A 365 -0.13 -21.69 -20.95
CA ILE A 365 -0.76 -21.08 -19.78
C ILE A 365 -0.44 -19.59 -19.83
N VAL A 366 -1.47 -18.77 -19.69
CA VAL A 366 -1.37 -17.32 -19.60
C VAL A 366 -1.81 -16.85 -18.22
N TYR A 367 -1.31 -15.69 -17.81
CA TYR A 367 -1.39 -15.21 -16.45
C TYR A 367 -1.94 -13.80 -16.41
N ARG A 368 -2.65 -13.48 -15.34
CA ARG A 368 -3.21 -12.16 -15.11
C ARG A 368 -3.18 -11.81 -13.62
N ASN A 369 -3.11 -10.51 -13.35
CA ASN A 369 -3.39 -9.96 -12.04
C ASN A 369 -4.74 -9.23 -12.12
N ASP A 370 -5.81 -9.87 -11.66
CA ASP A 370 -7.17 -9.36 -11.71
C ASP A 370 -7.64 -8.90 -10.32
N LYS A 371 -8.44 -7.82 -10.27
CA LYS A 371 -8.99 -7.31 -9.02
C LYS A 371 -10.15 -8.16 -8.49
N SER A 372 -10.90 -8.79 -9.40
CA SER A 372 -12.05 -9.61 -9.06
C SER A 372 -12.07 -10.86 -9.96
N PRO A 373 -11.11 -11.80 -9.76
CA PRO A 373 -10.95 -12.99 -10.57
C PRO A 373 -12.22 -13.81 -10.77
N GLU A 374 -13.06 -13.89 -9.73
CA GLU A 374 -14.31 -14.65 -9.73
C GLU A 374 -15.28 -14.24 -10.85
N TYR A 375 -15.23 -12.98 -11.31
CA TYR A 375 -16.10 -12.49 -12.41
C TYR A 375 -15.53 -12.78 -13.80
N LEU A 376 -14.43 -13.54 -13.91
CA LEU A 376 -13.93 -14.03 -15.19
C LEU A 376 -14.66 -15.28 -15.67
N GLU A 377 -15.39 -15.97 -14.78
CA GLU A 377 -16.15 -17.18 -15.13
C GLU A 377 -17.22 -16.90 -16.18
N GLY A 378 -17.33 -17.79 -17.16
CA GLY A 378 -18.33 -17.71 -18.23
C GLY A 378 -17.82 -17.02 -19.50
N GLU A 379 -18.78 -16.59 -20.33
CA GLU A 379 -18.49 -15.94 -21.60
C GLU A 379 -18.13 -14.46 -21.40
N SER A 380 -16.92 -14.07 -21.82
CA SER A 380 -16.46 -12.69 -21.75
C SER A 380 -16.89 -11.90 -22.98
N LYS A 381 -17.67 -10.83 -22.78
CA LYS A 381 -18.00 -9.87 -23.86
C LYS A 381 -16.80 -9.04 -24.30
N LYS A 382 -15.81 -8.87 -23.43
CA LYS A 382 -14.62 -8.05 -23.64
C LYS A 382 -13.38 -8.86 -24.01
N PHE A 383 -12.35 -8.20 -24.51
CA PHE A 383 -11.02 -8.79 -24.64
C PHE A 383 -10.40 -9.02 -23.26
N ILE A 384 -9.70 -10.13 -23.09
CA ILE A 384 -8.99 -10.42 -21.83
C ILE A 384 -7.49 -10.32 -22.09
N SER A 385 -6.90 -9.24 -21.57
CA SER A 385 -5.45 -9.05 -21.60
C SER A 385 -4.78 -9.92 -20.53
N THR A 386 -3.83 -10.74 -20.96
CA THR A 386 -3.07 -11.67 -20.13
C THR A 386 -1.59 -11.63 -20.52
N SER A 387 -0.74 -12.35 -19.82
CA SER A 387 0.68 -12.49 -20.15
C SER A 387 1.07 -13.96 -20.24
N VAL A 388 1.89 -14.34 -21.21
CA VAL A 388 2.45 -15.72 -21.26
C VAL A 388 3.52 -15.95 -20.18
N VAL A 389 3.84 -14.93 -19.38
CA VAL A 389 4.79 -15.00 -18.27
C VAL A 389 4.16 -14.39 -17.02
N ALA A 390 3.99 -15.17 -15.95
CA ALA A 390 3.40 -14.70 -14.69
C ALA A 390 4.09 -13.44 -14.13
N ASN A 391 5.42 -13.37 -14.26
CA ASN A 391 6.23 -12.23 -13.83
C ASN A 391 6.14 -10.97 -14.71
N ALA A 392 5.48 -11.05 -15.87
CA ALA A 392 5.25 -9.90 -16.75
C ALA A 392 3.85 -9.30 -16.59
N THR A 393 2.99 -9.88 -15.74
CA THR A 393 1.70 -9.30 -15.34
C THR A 393 1.84 -7.95 -14.62
N LEU A 394 0.74 -7.19 -14.58
CA LEU A 394 0.69 -5.92 -13.86
C LEU A 394 1.04 -6.12 -12.37
N GLY A 395 1.98 -5.33 -11.86
CA GLY A 395 2.47 -5.48 -10.48
C GLY A 395 3.33 -6.73 -10.24
N LYS A 396 3.55 -7.58 -11.26
CA LYS A 396 4.34 -8.83 -11.21
C LYS A 396 3.82 -9.88 -10.23
N LYS A 397 2.55 -9.81 -9.86
CA LYS A 397 1.88 -10.67 -8.88
C LYS A 397 0.65 -11.30 -9.56
N ALA A 398 0.84 -12.38 -10.30
CA ALA A 398 -0.28 -13.05 -10.92
C ALA A 398 -1.14 -13.71 -9.83
N ASN A 399 -2.46 -13.61 -9.99
CA ASN A 399 -3.44 -14.30 -9.16
C ASN A 399 -4.39 -15.17 -10.00
N VAL A 400 -4.33 -15.05 -11.34
CA VAL A 400 -5.09 -15.86 -12.28
C VAL A 400 -4.13 -16.54 -13.25
N ALA A 401 -4.32 -17.85 -13.46
CA ALA A 401 -3.77 -18.60 -14.58
C ALA A 401 -4.91 -19.13 -15.45
N ILE A 402 -4.75 -19.04 -16.78
CA ILE A 402 -5.72 -19.52 -17.76
C ILE A 402 -4.97 -20.51 -18.67
N ILE A 403 -5.42 -21.75 -18.68
CA ILE A 403 -4.98 -22.77 -19.63
C ILE A 403 -5.64 -22.44 -20.96
N VAL A 404 -4.83 -22.25 -21.99
CA VAL A 404 -5.27 -21.88 -23.35
C VAL A 404 -4.88 -23.03 -24.28
N PRO A 405 -5.84 -23.89 -24.66
CA PRO A 405 -5.59 -24.99 -25.59
C PRO A 405 -5.12 -24.50 -26.96
N LYS A 406 -4.34 -25.32 -27.67
CA LYS A 406 -3.99 -25.06 -29.06
C LYS A 406 -5.25 -24.81 -29.91
N GLY A 407 -5.16 -23.91 -30.87
CA GLY A 407 -6.29 -23.50 -31.71
C GLY A 407 -7.25 -22.48 -31.07
N SER A 408 -7.05 -22.12 -29.80
CA SER A 408 -7.87 -21.09 -29.13
C SER A 408 -7.78 -19.73 -29.82
N ASN A 409 -8.87 -18.96 -29.73
CA ASN A 409 -8.98 -17.63 -30.31
C ASN A 409 -8.31 -16.55 -29.44
N GLY A 410 -7.15 -16.07 -29.87
CA GLY A 410 -6.37 -15.05 -29.19
C GLY A 410 -5.03 -14.84 -29.89
N GLY A 411 -4.23 -13.88 -29.43
CA GLY A 411 -2.96 -13.56 -30.10
C GLY A 411 -1.88 -13.01 -29.19
N TYR A 412 -0.62 -13.34 -29.51
CA TYR A 412 0.56 -12.79 -28.85
C TYR A 412 1.00 -11.48 -29.51
N VAL A 413 0.71 -10.36 -28.85
CA VAL A 413 0.75 -9.02 -29.48
C VAL A 413 2.08 -8.29 -29.30
N GLU A 414 3.11 -8.92 -28.77
CA GLU A 414 4.41 -8.27 -28.49
C GLU A 414 5.01 -7.54 -29.70
N MET A 415 4.91 -8.11 -30.91
CA MET A 415 5.55 -7.56 -32.10
C MET A 415 4.89 -6.25 -32.56
N VAL A 416 3.55 -6.22 -32.49
CA VAL A 416 2.70 -5.10 -32.92
C VAL A 416 2.44 -4.07 -31.81
N ALA A 417 2.65 -4.44 -30.55
CA ALA A 417 2.50 -3.55 -29.41
C ALA A 417 3.49 -2.37 -29.47
N HIS A 418 3.09 -1.24 -28.88
CA HIS A 418 3.98 -0.09 -28.73
C HIS A 418 5.28 -0.50 -28.02
N LYS A 419 6.41 0.09 -28.43
CA LYS A 419 7.77 -0.26 -27.96
C LYS A 419 7.89 -0.35 -26.43
N ASP A 420 7.17 0.51 -25.72
CA ASP A 420 7.20 0.60 -24.26
C ASP A 420 6.46 -0.54 -23.55
N PHE A 421 5.56 -1.24 -24.25
CA PHE A 421 4.72 -2.30 -23.69
C PHE A 421 5.10 -3.72 -24.14
N LYS A 422 6.06 -3.88 -25.06
CA LYS A 422 6.58 -5.20 -25.51
C LYS A 422 7.03 -6.12 -24.36
N LYS A 423 7.47 -5.55 -23.23
CA LYS A 423 7.91 -6.29 -22.03
C LYS A 423 6.78 -6.93 -21.22
N GLN A 424 5.51 -6.62 -21.52
CA GLN A 424 4.36 -7.23 -20.85
C GLN A 424 4.10 -8.66 -21.33
N ARG A 425 4.74 -9.10 -22.42
CA ARG A 425 4.59 -10.45 -22.99
C ARG A 425 3.12 -10.81 -23.17
N GLU A 426 2.38 -9.84 -23.70
CA GLU A 426 0.92 -9.86 -23.68
C GLU A 426 0.37 -10.90 -24.66
N TYR A 427 -0.54 -11.73 -24.15
CA TYR A 427 -1.42 -12.57 -24.95
C TYR A 427 -2.85 -12.06 -24.73
N MET A 428 -3.51 -11.64 -25.80
CA MET A 428 -4.88 -11.17 -25.75
C MET A 428 -5.81 -12.31 -26.13
N ILE A 429 -6.69 -12.69 -25.20
CA ILE A 429 -7.80 -13.60 -25.49
C ILE A 429 -8.92 -12.76 -26.13
N ASN A 430 -9.50 -13.28 -27.20
CA ASN A 430 -10.50 -12.59 -27.99
C ASN A 430 -11.84 -12.44 -27.21
N THR A 431 -12.75 -11.63 -27.74
CA THR A 431 -14.13 -11.54 -27.22
C THR A 431 -14.85 -12.89 -27.38
N LYS A 432 -15.96 -13.06 -26.65
CA LYS A 432 -16.79 -14.27 -26.62
C LYS A 432 -16.04 -15.53 -26.17
N ALA A 433 -14.86 -15.36 -25.58
CA ALA A 433 -14.11 -16.41 -24.94
C ALA A 433 -14.83 -16.89 -23.69
N LYS A 434 -14.97 -18.21 -23.55
CA LYS A 434 -15.59 -18.82 -22.36
C LYS A 434 -14.51 -19.36 -21.42
N LEU A 435 -14.45 -18.81 -20.22
CA LEU A 435 -13.56 -19.30 -19.17
C LEU A 435 -14.35 -20.18 -18.20
N GLU A 436 -13.78 -21.33 -17.85
CA GLU A 436 -14.30 -22.25 -16.84
C GLU A 436 -13.30 -22.37 -15.69
N LEU A 437 -13.75 -22.09 -14.47
CA LEU A 437 -12.97 -22.15 -13.24
C LEU A 437 -12.76 -23.61 -12.87
N LEU A 438 -11.50 -24.03 -12.89
CA LEU A 438 -11.12 -25.39 -12.50
C LEU A 438 -10.85 -25.49 -11.01
N LYS A 439 -10.16 -24.49 -10.46
CA LYS A 439 -9.67 -24.54 -9.08
C LYS A 439 -9.44 -23.14 -8.52
N LYS A 440 -9.77 -23.01 -7.24
CA LYS A 440 -9.39 -21.88 -6.39
C LYS A 440 -8.58 -22.39 -5.21
N THR A 441 -7.46 -21.74 -4.93
CA THR A 441 -6.63 -22.01 -3.75
C THR A 441 -6.20 -20.69 -3.16
N ASP A 442 -6.72 -20.37 -1.97
CA ASP A 442 -6.66 -19.04 -1.36
C ASP A 442 -7.17 -17.96 -2.34
N ASP A 443 -6.27 -17.10 -2.80
CA ASP A 443 -6.51 -16.01 -3.74
C ASP A 443 -5.91 -16.31 -5.14
N LEU A 444 -5.60 -17.57 -5.44
CA LEU A 444 -5.16 -18.06 -6.75
C LEU A 444 -6.31 -18.76 -7.47
N TYR A 445 -6.52 -18.38 -8.73
CA TYR A 445 -7.58 -18.89 -9.58
C TYR A 445 -7.00 -19.52 -10.85
N ILE A 446 -7.50 -20.70 -11.19
CA ILE A 446 -7.06 -21.47 -12.37
C ILE A 446 -8.27 -21.71 -13.23
N TYR A 447 -8.23 -21.17 -14.45
CA TYR A 447 -9.25 -21.30 -15.46
C TYR A 447 -8.76 -22.14 -16.65
N VAL A 448 -9.68 -22.66 -17.43
CA VAL A 448 -9.44 -23.14 -18.79
C VAL A 448 -10.29 -22.36 -19.78
N LEU A 449 -9.70 -22.02 -20.92
CA LEU A 449 -10.43 -21.46 -22.05
C LEU A 449 -11.11 -22.60 -22.83
N ARG A 450 -12.42 -22.49 -23.02
CA ARG A 450 -13.28 -23.49 -23.68
C ARG A 450 -13.69 -23.09 -25.09
#